data_AF-A0A7S2EK58-F1
#
_entry.id   AF-A0A7S2EK58-F1
#
_cell.length_a   1.000
_cell.length_b   1.000
_cell.length_c   1.000
_cell.angle_alpha   90.00
_cell.angle_beta   90.00
_cell.angle_gamma   90.00
#
_symmetry.space_group_name_H-M   'P 1'
#
loop_
_entity.id
_entity.type
_entity.pdbx_description
1 polymer ?
#
loop_
_entity_poly.entity_id
_entity_poly.type
_entity_poly.pdbx_seq_one_letter_code
_entity_poly.pdbx_strand_id
1 'polypeptide(L)'
;EAMDLLDLNEEAVSSREVLGLVSSDRLSVWSARLEAEGVPLEEGEVVAAVRCKGSDDEMLEHAIRISNGSSPSALLLECRVSYEEVPPSSLVEFSFHTNDENDSWRLSNVSLPWLVAYRKGKFADWEKRMLNPSCKAEFRRMYEVGPVFTIYDHHMFPSDAQDVNKFQVVDEATGKTVVIPRPVKRLRIWNTDMQEYEEVKATLDGAPEDREKYWIDLKQKLKDAFGDDEFQDMITKPSS
;
A
#
# COMPACT_ATOMS: atom_id res chain seq x y z
N GLU A 1 -23.73 0.29 -24.14
CA GLU A 1 -24.42 0.79 -22.94
C GLU A 1 -23.37 1.42 -22.05
N ALA A 2 -23.39 2.75 -21.98
CA ALA A 2 -22.54 3.49 -21.07
C ALA A 2 -23.08 3.28 -19.66
N MET A 3 -22.22 2.85 -18.73
CA MET A 3 -22.51 2.87 -17.30
C MET A 3 -22.70 4.32 -16.87
N ASP A 4 -23.96 4.70 -16.67
CA ASP A 4 -24.33 5.76 -15.72
C ASP A 4 -23.78 5.35 -14.36
N LEU A 5 -22.66 5.96 -13.95
CA LEU A 5 -22.02 5.70 -12.67
C LEU A 5 -21.66 6.99 -11.91
N LEU A 6 -22.28 8.11 -12.24
CA LEU A 6 -22.09 9.37 -11.48
C LEU A 6 -23.38 10.20 -11.43
N ASP A 7 -24.49 9.58 -11.03
CA ASP A 7 -25.47 10.30 -10.21
C ASP A 7 -24.92 10.30 -8.79
N LEU A 8 -24.02 11.26 -8.50
CA LEU A 8 -23.62 11.58 -7.13
C LEU A 8 -24.85 12.17 -6.44
N ASN A 9 -25.65 11.27 -5.88
CA ASN A 9 -26.80 11.59 -5.08
C ASN A 9 -26.33 12.51 -3.93
N GLU A 10 -26.78 13.78 -3.92
CA GLU A 10 -26.62 14.69 -2.76
C GLU A 10 -27.34 14.15 -1.51
N GLU A 11 -28.10 13.06 -1.64
CA GLU A 11 -28.58 12.18 -0.57
C GLU A 11 -27.48 11.14 -0.27
N ALA A 12 -26.69 11.19 0.80
CA ALA A 12 -27.15 11.02 2.17
C ALA A 12 -26.00 11.25 3.17
N VAL A 13 -25.64 12.50 3.45
CA VAL A 13 -24.87 12.83 4.66
C VAL A 13 -25.87 13.17 5.75
N SER A 14 -26.00 12.29 6.75
CA SER A 14 -27.00 12.46 7.82
C SER A 14 -26.57 13.47 8.89
N SER A 15 -25.25 13.70 9.05
CA SER A 15 -24.71 14.73 9.94
C SER A 15 -23.30 15.17 9.55
N ARG A 16 -22.94 16.40 9.94
CA ARG A 16 -21.59 16.97 9.80
C ARG A 16 -21.16 17.61 11.11
N GLU A 17 -19.93 17.34 11.55
CA GLU A 17 -19.32 17.89 12.75
C GLU A 17 -17.93 18.42 12.41
N VAL A 18 -17.65 19.68 12.74
CA VAL A 18 -16.30 20.26 12.58
C VAL A 18 -15.50 19.89 13.83
N LEU A 19 -14.44 19.10 13.65
CA LEU A 19 -13.61 18.58 14.74
C LEU A 19 -12.49 19.55 15.14
N GLY A 20 -12.13 20.46 14.24
CA GLY A 20 -11.05 21.43 14.43
C GLY A 20 -10.08 21.43 13.27
N LEU A 21 -8.86 21.91 13.52
CA LEU A 21 -7.78 21.87 12.52
C LEU A 21 -7.15 20.48 12.48
N VAL A 22 -6.81 20.01 11.28
CA VAL A 22 -5.97 18.82 11.11
C VAL A 22 -4.60 19.11 11.74
N SER A 23 -4.09 18.17 12.54
CA SER A 23 -2.81 18.35 13.23
C SER A 23 -1.64 18.44 12.25
N SER A 24 -0.58 19.14 12.67
CA SER A 24 0.67 19.29 11.90
C SER A 24 1.27 17.94 11.51
N ASP A 25 1.20 16.96 12.40
CA ASP A 25 1.78 15.63 12.19
C ASP A 25 1.07 14.91 11.02
N ARG A 26 -0.26 14.99 10.97
CA ARG A 26 -1.05 14.42 9.87
C ARG A 26 -0.76 15.13 8.55
N LEU A 27 -0.75 16.47 8.56
CA LEU A 27 -0.42 17.26 7.37
C LEU A 27 0.99 16.96 6.84
N SER A 28 1.96 16.72 7.74
CA SER A 28 3.33 16.36 7.36
C SER A 28 3.44 15.01 6.64
N VAL A 29 2.56 14.05 6.96
CA VAL A 29 2.50 12.75 6.29
C VAL A 29 1.82 12.87 4.92
N TRP A 30 0.83 13.76 4.80
CA TRP A 30 0.05 13.94 3.58
C TRP A 30 0.73 14.82 2.54
N SER A 31 1.58 15.78 2.96
CA SER A 31 2.17 16.81 2.10
C SER A 31 2.88 16.23 0.87
N ALA A 32 3.75 15.24 1.06
CA ALA A 32 4.47 14.62 -0.05
C ALA A 32 3.55 13.98 -1.09
N ARG A 33 2.41 13.41 -0.65
CA ARG A 33 1.40 12.82 -1.54
C ARG A 33 0.58 13.89 -2.26
N LEU A 34 0.19 14.94 -1.54
CA LEU A 34 -0.54 16.08 -2.09
C LEU A 34 0.28 16.82 -3.17
N GLU A 35 1.57 17.04 -2.91
CA GLU A 35 2.51 17.60 -3.88
C GLU A 35 2.62 16.73 -5.13
N ALA A 36 2.76 15.40 -4.96
CA ALA A 36 2.88 14.46 -6.06
C ALA A 36 1.62 14.37 -6.95
N GLU A 37 0.43 14.62 -6.38
CA GLU A 37 -0.85 14.67 -7.10
C GLU A 37 -1.17 16.08 -7.66
N GLY A 38 -0.25 17.05 -7.50
CA GLY A 38 -0.43 18.41 -8.03
C GLY A 38 -1.45 19.24 -7.26
N VAL A 39 -1.74 18.88 -6.01
CA VAL A 39 -2.64 19.59 -5.09
C VAL A 39 -1.93 19.98 -3.78
N PRO A 40 -0.77 20.67 -3.85
CA PRO A 40 -0.03 21.06 -2.65
C PRO A 40 -0.86 22.00 -1.77
N LEU A 41 -0.56 22.02 -0.47
CA LEU A 41 -1.07 23.03 0.44
C LEU A 41 -0.28 24.33 0.25
N GLU A 42 -0.98 25.44 0.02
CA GLU A 42 -0.38 26.76 -0.16
C GLU A 42 -0.16 27.46 1.19
N GLU A 43 0.75 28.43 1.21
CA GLU A 43 1.02 29.23 2.40
C GLU A 43 -0.23 29.99 2.85
N GLY A 44 -0.57 29.87 4.13
CA GLY A 44 -1.75 30.52 4.72
C GLY A 44 -3.06 29.76 4.55
N GLU A 45 -3.05 28.62 3.85
CA GLU A 45 -4.19 27.71 3.86
C GLU A 45 -4.32 27.02 5.21
N VAL A 46 -5.56 26.85 5.67
CA VAL A 46 -5.87 26.04 6.85
C VAL A 46 -6.66 24.81 6.43
N VAL A 47 -6.40 23.69 7.08
CA VAL A 47 -7.10 22.43 6.82
C VAL A 47 -7.91 22.06 8.05
N ALA A 48 -9.22 22.00 7.90
CA ALA A 48 -10.15 21.61 8.96
C ALA A 48 -10.57 20.14 8.79
N ALA A 49 -10.62 19.40 9.89
CA ALA A 49 -11.22 18.07 9.94
C ALA A 49 -12.74 18.19 10.11
N VAL A 50 -13.49 17.54 9.23
CA VAL A 50 -14.96 17.49 9.27
C VAL A 50 -15.39 16.03 9.26
N ARG A 51 -16.00 15.59 10.35
CA ARG A 51 -16.59 14.26 10.45
C ARG A 51 -17.97 14.28 9.78
N CYS A 52 -18.17 13.37 8.86
CA CYS A 52 -19.41 13.15 8.14
C CYS A 52 -19.93 11.75 8.45
N LYS A 53 -21.26 11.63 8.59
CA LYS A 53 -21.93 10.33 8.73
C LYS A 53 -22.63 9.99 7.41
N GLY A 54 -22.22 8.89 6.77
CA GLY A 54 -22.81 8.41 5.52
C GLY A 54 -24.20 7.77 5.72
N SER A 55 -24.77 7.25 4.63
CA SER A 55 -26.05 6.51 4.65
C SER A 55 -25.98 5.21 5.45
N ASP A 56 -24.81 4.59 5.48
CA ASP A 56 -24.60 3.25 6.04
C ASP A 56 -24.18 3.31 7.51
N ASP A 57 -24.44 4.44 8.17
CA ASP A 57 -23.96 4.79 9.51
C ASP A 57 -22.44 4.84 9.68
N GLU A 58 -21.66 4.67 8.61
CA GLU A 58 -20.20 4.78 8.62
C GLU A 58 -19.75 6.24 8.82
N MET A 59 -18.80 6.42 9.73
CA MET A 59 -18.19 7.71 10.05
C MET A 59 -16.92 7.93 9.21
N LEU A 60 -16.92 9.00 8.43
CA LEU A 60 -15.81 9.37 7.56
C LEU A 60 -15.33 10.78 7.91
N GLU A 61 -14.02 10.95 8.06
CA GLU A 61 -13.44 12.27 8.24
C GLU A 61 -12.94 12.84 6.91
N HIS A 62 -13.51 13.97 6.49
CA HIS A 62 -12.98 14.76 5.38
C HIS A 62 -12.01 15.82 5.90
N ALA A 63 -10.95 16.07 5.14
CA ALA A 63 -10.10 17.23 5.33
C ALA A 63 -10.58 18.34 4.38
N ILE A 64 -10.96 19.50 4.92
CA ILE A 64 -11.47 20.64 4.15
C ILE A 64 -10.40 21.72 4.13
N ARG A 65 -9.94 22.07 2.93
CA ARG A 65 -9.02 23.17 2.69
C ARG A 65 -9.78 24.49 2.65
N ILE A 66 -9.28 25.48 3.36
CA ILE A 66 -9.84 26.83 3.45
C ILE A 66 -8.72 27.82 3.09
N SER A 67 -8.89 28.50 1.97
CA SER A 67 -7.95 29.50 1.44
C SER A 67 -8.59 30.89 1.49
N ASN A 68 -7.79 31.94 1.68
CA ASN A 68 -8.29 33.31 1.78
C ASN A 68 -9.01 33.75 0.50
N GLY A 69 -10.30 34.05 0.61
CA GLY A 69 -11.12 34.53 -0.52
C GLY A 69 -11.65 33.44 -1.45
N SER A 70 -11.38 32.17 -1.17
CA SER A 70 -11.91 31.02 -1.91
C SER A 70 -12.98 30.28 -1.10
N SER A 71 -13.88 29.58 -1.82
CA SER A 71 -14.82 28.68 -1.15
C SER A 71 -14.08 27.47 -0.57
N PRO A 72 -14.45 26.96 0.62
CA PRO A 72 -13.87 25.75 1.17
C PRO A 72 -14.03 24.56 0.20
N SER A 73 -13.00 23.73 0.10
CA SER A 73 -12.99 22.55 -0.78
C SER A 73 -12.51 21.32 -0.04
N ALA A 74 -13.12 20.16 -0.28
CA ALA A 74 -12.60 18.91 0.25
C ALA A 74 -11.24 18.57 -0.38
N LEU A 75 -10.30 18.13 0.45
CA LEU A 75 -9.08 17.47 0.01
C LEU A 75 -9.43 16.01 -0.29
N LEU A 76 -9.29 15.63 -1.55
CA LEU A 76 -9.52 14.28 -2.03
C LEU A 76 -8.25 13.77 -2.72
N LEU A 77 -8.00 12.47 -2.61
CA LEU A 77 -6.88 11.77 -3.21
C LEU A 77 -7.38 10.50 -3.89
N GLU A 78 -6.76 10.12 -5.00
CA GLU A 78 -7.10 8.87 -5.69
C GLU A 78 -6.54 7.64 -4.94
N CYS A 79 -7.40 6.69 -4.64
CA CYS A 79 -7.01 5.32 -4.32
C CYS A 79 -6.58 4.62 -5.62
N ARG A 80 -5.29 4.33 -5.80
CA ARG A 80 -4.74 3.79 -7.06
C ARG A 80 -5.22 2.38 -7.42
N VAL A 81 -5.92 1.71 -6.51
CA VAL A 81 -6.50 0.37 -6.74
C VAL A 81 -7.94 0.45 -7.22
N SER A 82 -8.80 1.28 -6.60
CA SER A 82 -10.19 1.46 -7.05
C SER A 82 -10.41 2.60 -8.03
N TYR A 83 -9.44 3.53 -8.14
CA TYR A 83 -9.58 4.80 -8.85
C TYR A 83 -10.66 5.74 -8.27
N GLU A 84 -11.06 5.52 -7.02
CA GLU A 84 -12.00 6.37 -6.31
C GLU A 84 -11.28 7.52 -5.62
N GLU A 85 -11.93 8.69 -5.61
CA GLU A 85 -11.52 9.83 -4.80
C GLU A 85 -11.94 9.61 -3.35
N VAL A 86 -10.96 9.56 -2.46
CA VAL A 86 -11.17 9.33 -1.02
C VAL A 86 -10.49 10.44 -0.21
N PRO A 87 -10.99 10.78 1.00
CA PRO A 87 -10.27 11.72 1.85
C PRO A 87 -8.93 11.10 2.31
N PRO A 88 -7.89 11.91 2.56
CA PRO A 88 -6.58 11.41 2.99
C PRO A 88 -6.61 10.50 4.23
N SER A 89 -7.55 10.74 5.15
CA SER A 89 -7.79 9.93 6.34
C SER A 89 -8.14 8.46 6.05
N SER A 90 -8.67 8.16 4.85
CA SER A 90 -9.06 6.81 4.42
C SER A 90 -7.92 6.01 3.79
N LEU A 91 -6.81 6.69 3.46
CA LEU A 91 -5.62 6.05 2.94
C LEU A 91 -4.74 5.55 4.09
N VAL A 92 -4.13 4.39 3.90
CA VAL A 92 -3.31 3.79 4.95
C VAL A 92 -1.97 4.53 5.02
N GLU A 93 -1.48 4.79 6.23
CA GLU A 93 -0.14 5.29 6.44
C GLU A 93 0.82 4.13 6.70
N PHE A 94 2.06 4.26 6.22
CA PHE A 94 3.05 3.20 6.28
C PHE A 94 4.44 3.72 6.61
N SER A 95 5.30 2.83 7.08
CA SER A 95 6.74 3.05 7.18
C SER A 95 7.51 1.84 6.64
N PHE A 96 8.64 2.09 6.00
CA PHE A 96 9.55 1.02 5.55
C PHE A 96 10.49 0.60 6.67
N HIS A 97 11.12 -0.57 6.50
CA HIS A 97 12.32 -0.90 7.27
C HIS A 97 13.45 0.06 6.85
N THR A 98 13.80 0.99 7.74
CA THR A 98 14.98 1.85 7.62
C THR A 98 16.00 1.48 8.69
N ASN A 99 17.27 1.77 8.42
CA ASN A 99 18.33 1.65 9.43
C ASN A 99 18.32 2.81 10.44
N ASP A 100 17.58 3.89 10.12
CA ASP A 100 17.42 5.04 10.99
C ASP A 100 16.42 4.74 12.11
N GLU A 101 16.70 5.22 13.32
CA GLU A 101 15.87 4.98 14.51
C GLU A 101 14.48 5.62 14.42
N ASN A 102 14.30 6.62 13.57
CA ASN A 102 13.03 7.31 13.38
C ASN A 102 12.29 6.76 12.16
N ASP A 103 11.19 6.05 12.42
CA ASP A 103 10.24 5.64 11.38
C ASP A 103 9.62 6.89 10.73
N SER A 104 9.89 7.12 9.44
CA SER A 104 9.20 8.14 8.66
C SER A 104 7.87 7.57 8.14
N TRP A 105 6.76 8.13 8.61
CA TRP A 105 5.41 7.81 8.14
C TRP A 105 5.12 8.47 6.80
N ARG A 106 4.47 7.72 5.92
CA ARG A 106 4.11 8.14 4.56
C ARG A 106 2.67 7.73 4.26
N LEU A 107 1.98 8.49 3.43
CA LEU A 107 0.64 8.13 2.97
C LEU A 107 0.73 7.15 1.79
N SER A 108 0.05 6.01 1.90
CA SER A 108 -0.01 5.02 0.82
C SER A 108 -0.97 5.48 -0.29
N ASN A 109 -0.92 4.75 -1.39
CA ASN A 109 -1.79 4.95 -2.54
C ASN A 109 -3.09 4.11 -2.46
N VAL A 110 -3.40 3.53 -1.31
CA VAL A 110 -4.47 2.54 -1.17
C VAL A 110 -5.29 2.75 0.10
N SER A 111 -6.60 2.56 0.00
CA SER A 111 -7.49 2.57 1.17
C SER A 111 -7.44 1.24 1.93
N LEU A 112 -7.90 1.25 3.18
CA LEU A 112 -7.85 0.07 4.05
C LEU A 112 -8.56 -1.17 3.47
N PRO A 113 -9.77 -1.10 2.85
CA PRO A 113 -10.44 -2.28 2.30
C PRO A 113 -9.59 -3.01 1.24
N TRP A 114 -8.95 -2.27 0.35
CA TRP A 114 -8.09 -2.83 -0.70
C TRP A 114 -6.77 -3.38 -0.16
N LEU A 115 -6.21 -2.74 0.87
CA LEU A 115 -5.06 -3.29 1.59
C LEU A 115 -5.39 -4.63 2.25
N VAL A 116 -6.57 -4.73 2.89
CA VAL A 116 -7.03 -5.99 3.51
C VAL A 116 -7.23 -7.08 2.47
N ALA A 117 -7.82 -6.75 1.32
CA ALA A 117 -7.97 -7.69 0.20
C ALA A 117 -6.60 -8.18 -0.32
N TYR A 118 -5.65 -7.24 -0.50
CA TYR A 118 -4.27 -7.57 -0.90
C TYR A 118 -3.61 -8.53 0.10
N ARG A 119 -3.71 -8.22 1.41
CA ARG A 119 -3.12 -9.01 2.49
C ARG A 119 -3.63 -10.45 2.53
N LYS A 120 -4.93 -10.63 2.26
CA LYS A 120 -5.60 -11.95 2.23
C LYS A 120 -5.16 -12.82 1.05
N GLY A 121 -4.93 -12.24 -0.12
CA GLY A 121 -4.63 -13.00 -1.35
C GLY A 121 -3.14 -13.25 -1.57
N LYS A 122 -2.29 -12.27 -1.24
CA LYS A 122 -0.91 -12.23 -1.79
C LYS A 122 -0.05 -13.43 -1.43
N PHE A 123 -0.11 -13.91 -0.17
CA PHE A 123 0.70 -15.04 0.26
C PHE A 123 0.23 -16.36 -0.37
N ALA A 124 -1.08 -16.59 -0.38
CA ALA A 124 -1.67 -17.76 -1.02
C ALA A 124 -1.39 -17.80 -2.53
N ASP A 125 -1.46 -16.65 -3.21
CA ASP A 125 -1.11 -16.54 -4.62
C ASP A 125 0.37 -16.83 -4.89
N TRP A 126 1.26 -16.36 -4.00
CA TRP A 126 2.69 -16.67 -4.08
C TRP A 126 2.93 -18.18 -3.91
N GLU A 127 2.34 -18.81 -2.90
CA GLU A 127 2.51 -20.25 -2.63
C GLU A 127 1.96 -21.09 -3.78
N LYS A 128 0.79 -20.72 -4.32
CA LYS A 128 0.19 -21.36 -5.49
C LYS A 128 1.11 -21.31 -6.72
N ARG A 129 1.74 -20.16 -6.97
CA ARG A 129 2.68 -19.95 -8.09
C ARG A 129 4.01 -20.69 -7.90
N MET A 130 4.45 -20.89 -6.65
CA MET A 130 5.60 -21.75 -6.35
C MET A 130 5.31 -23.22 -6.66
N LEU A 131 4.11 -23.70 -6.31
CA LEU A 131 3.70 -25.09 -6.54
C LEU A 131 3.28 -25.37 -8.00
N ASN A 132 2.81 -24.35 -8.72
CA ASN A 132 2.34 -24.45 -10.09
C ASN A 132 2.92 -23.31 -10.95
N PRO A 133 4.25 -23.26 -11.16
CA PRO A 133 4.87 -22.19 -11.93
C PRO A 133 4.49 -22.26 -13.41
N SER A 134 4.30 -21.10 -14.05
CA SER A 134 3.98 -21.08 -15.49
C SER A 134 5.19 -21.44 -16.36
N CYS A 135 6.40 -21.19 -15.86
CA CYS A 135 7.67 -21.56 -16.50
C CYS A 135 8.82 -21.63 -15.49
N LYS A 136 9.95 -22.25 -15.89
CA LYS A 136 11.15 -22.38 -15.05
C LYS A 136 11.77 -21.02 -14.66
N ALA A 137 11.71 -20.03 -15.56
CA ALA A 137 12.26 -18.71 -15.31
C ALA A 137 11.49 -17.94 -14.23
N GLU A 138 10.16 -18.05 -14.22
CA GLU A 138 9.33 -17.48 -13.15
C GLU A 138 9.64 -18.15 -11.81
N PHE A 139 9.63 -19.49 -11.79
CA PHE A 139 9.94 -20.26 -10.59
C PHE A 139 11.28 -19.87 -9.99
N ARG A 140 12.34 -19.81 -10.82
CA ARG A 140 13.69 -19.45 -10.37
C ARG A 140 13.72 -18.08 -9.72
N ARG A 141 13.10 -17.07 -10.34
CA ARG A 141 13.04 -15.71 -9.77
C ARG A 141 12.32 -15.70 -8.43
N MET A 142 11.20 -16.41 -8.33
CA MET A 142 10.44 -16.51 -7.07
C MET A 142 11.23 -17.27 -5.99
N TYR A 143 11.94 -18.31 -6.37
CA TYR A 143 12.78 -19.10 -5.48
C TYR A 143 14.00 -18.32 -4.96
N GLU A 144 14.67 -17.56 -5.83
CA GLU A 144 15.80 -16.69 -5.49
C GLU A 144 15.39 -15.58 -4.52
N VAL A 145 14.19 -14.99 -4.71
CA VAL A 145 13.63 -14.00 -3.79
C VAL A 145 13.20 -14.65 -2.47
N GLY A 146 12.66 -15.86 -2.54
CA GLY A 146 12.11 -16.57 -1.39
C GLY A 146 10.70 -16.13 -1.01
N PRO A 147 10.19 -16.68 0.12
CA PRO A 147 8.86 -16.37 0.62
C PRO A 147 8.79 -14.92 1.10
N VAL A 148 7.70 -14.25 0.74
CA VAL A 148 7.43 -12.90 1.21
C VAL A 148 6.35 -12.95 2.29
N PHE A 149 6.69 -12.47 3.48
CA PHE A 149 5.82 -12.58 4.66
C PHE A 149 5.16 -11.25 5.05
N THR A 150 5.69 -10.15 4.55
CA THR A 150 5.21 -8.80 4.83
C THR A 150 4.65 -8.16 3.58
N ILE A 151 3.77 -7.20 3.75
CA ILE A 151 3.21 -6.41 2.66
C ILE A 151 4.35 -5.65 1.96
N TYR A 152 4.33 -5.70 0.64
CA TYR A 152 5.23 -4.96 -0.24
C TYR A 152 4.50 -4.73 -1.56
N ASP A 153 4.58 -3.53 -2.11
CA ASP A 153 4.15 -3.22 -3.47
C ASP A 153 4.59 -1.77 -3.77
N HIS A 154 5.37 -1.56 -4.83
CA HIS A 154 5.93 -0.24 -5.13
C HIS A 154 4.90 0.75 -5.69
N HIS A 155 3.75 0.26 -6.17
CA HIS A 155 2.63 1.11 -6.58
C HIS A 155 1.73 1.48 -5.41
N MET A 156 1.52 0.57 -4.44
CA MET A 156 0.75 0.89 -3.23
C MET A 156 1.57 1.72 -2.23
N PHE A 157 2.89 1.46 -2.14
CA PHE A 157 3.81 2.09 -1.18
C PHE A 157 4.95 2.77 -1.94
N PRO A 158 4.74 4.02 -2.40
CA PRO A 158 5.76 4.73 -3.17
C PRO A 158 6.99 5.05 -2.31
N SER A 159 8.17 5.00 -2.93
CA SER A 159 9.39 5.54 -2.32
C SER A 159 9.58 7.00 -2.70
N ASP A 160 10.08 7.80 -1.77
CA ASP A 160 10.43 9.20 -2.02
C ASP A 160 11.52 9.29 -3.09
N ALA A 161 11.53 10.39 -3.86
CA ALA A 161 12.45 10.59 -4.96
C ALA A 161 13.94 10.38 -4.59
N GLN A 162 14.31 10.67 -3.34
CA GLN A 162 15.68 10.48 -2.83
C GLN A 162 16.05 9.00 -2.62
N ASP A 163 15.07 8.15 -2.32
CA ASP A 163 15.27 6.72 -2.06
C ASP A 163 15.08 5.87 -3.31
N VAL A 164 14.33 6.35 -4.32
CA VAL A 164 14.02 5.61 -5.54
C VAL A 164 15.28 5.00 -6.17
N ASN A 165 16.36 5.77 -6.28
CA ASN A 165 17.62 5.31 -6.88
C ASN A 165 18.33 4.21 -6.07
N LYS A 166 18.11 4.13 -4.75
CA LYS A 166 18.72 3.10 -3.88
C LYS A 166 18.04 1.74 -4.07
N PHE A 167 16.80 1.74 -4.52
CA PHE A 167 15.98 0.55 -4.72
C PHE A 167 15.66 0.33 -6.20
N GLN A 168 16.50 0.83 -7.09
CA GLN A 168 16.44 0.56 -8.52
C GLN A 168 17.73 -0.09 -8.98
N VAL A 169 17.59 -1.16 -9.75
CA VAL A 169 18.70 -1.87 -10.40
C VAL A 169 18.48 -1.81 -11.89
N VAL A 170 19.47 -1.34 -12.63
CA VAL A 170 19.46 -1.42 -14.09
C VAL A 170 20.01 -2.79 -14.48
N ASP A 171 19.20 -3.58 -15.17
CA ASP A 171 19.64 -4.81 -15.79
C ASP A 171 20.59 -4.47 -16.95
N GLU A 172 21.88 -4.78 -16.80
CA GLU A 172 22.92 -4.46 -17.80
C GLU A 172 22.66 -5.12 -19.16
N ALA A 173 21.99 -6.28 -19.20
CA ALA A 173 21.73 -7.01 -20.44
C ALA A 173 20.55 -6.41 -21.22
N THR A 174 19.54 -5.91 -20.51
CA THR A 174 18.31 -5.38 -21.14
C THR A 174 18.20 -3.86 -21.12
N GLY A 175 19.04 -3.19 -20.33
CA GLY A 175 18.94 -1.75 -20.05
C GLY A 175 17.71 -1.35 -19.24
N LYS A 176 16.92 -2.31 -18.74
CA LYS A 176 15.67 -2.03 -18.02
C LYS A 176 15.92 -1.77 -16.54
N THR A 177 15.31 -0.73 -16.02
CA THR A 177 15.29 -0.45 -14.58
C THR A 177 14.26 -1.33 -13.88
N VAL A 178 14.72 -2.10 -12.91
CA VAL A 178 13.89 -2.94 -12.04
C VAL A 178 13.83 -2.28 -10.66
N VAL A 179 12.61 -2.06 -10.17
CA VAL A 179 12.39 -1.56 -8.80
C VAL A 179 12.44 -2.75 -7.84
N ILE A 180 13.36 -2.71 -6.88
CA ILE A 180 13.44 -3.67 -5.79
C ILE A 180 12.28 -3.37 -4.83
N PRO A 181 11.34 -4.31 -4.62
CA PRO A 181 10.25 -4.08 -3.71
C PRO A 181 10.73 -3.98 -2.26
N ARG A 182 10.18 -3.03 -1.51
CA ARG A 182 10.54 -2.77 -0.12
C ARG A 182 9.47 -3.35 0.81
N PRO A 183 9.84 -4.14 1.82
CA PRO A 183 8.89 -4.62 2.80
C PRO A 183 8.45 -3.47 3.72
N VAL A 184 7.13 -3.36 3.92
CA VAL A 184 6.54 -2.43 4.88
C VAL A 184 6.79 -2.97 6.30
N LYS A 185 7.28 -2.09 7.18
CA LYS A 185 7.55 -2.38 8.60
C LYS A 185 6.29 -2.20 9.44
N ARG A 186 5.61 -1.06 9.29
CA ARG A 186 4.41 -0.71 10.06
C ARG A 186 3.36 -0.09 9.15
N LEU A 187 2.10 -0.31 9.52
CA LEU A 187 0.94 0.29 8.88
C LEU A 187 0.04 0.85 9.98
N ARG A 188 -0.62 1.96 9.70
CA ARG A 188 -1.65 2.54 10.56
C ARG A 188 -2.72 3.23 9.73
N ILE A 189 -3.92 3.34 10.27
CA ILE A 189 -5.04 4.04 9.63
C ILE A 189 -5.67 4.99 10.64
N TRP A 190 -6.16 6.14 10.18
CA TRP A 190 -6.88 7.06 11.05
C TRP A 190 -8.28 6.52 11.35
N ASN A 191 -8.57 6.27 12.62
CA ASN A 191 -9.89 5.86 13.08
C ASN A 191 -10.72 7.10 13.38
N THR A 192 -11.68 7.40 12.50
CA THR A 192 -12.54 8.59 12.59
C THR A 192 -13.32 8.65 13.90
N ASP A 193 -13.80 7.53 14.42
CA ASP A 193 -14.61 7.49 15.64
C ASP A 193 -13.77 7.83 16.87
N MET A 194 -12.60 7.18 16.99
CA MET A 194 -11.71 7.33 18.13
C MET A 194 -10.81 8.56 18.05
N GLN A 195 -10.69 9.18 16.87
CA GLN A 195 -9.80 10.32 16.62
C GLN A 195 -8.34 9.99 16.94
N GLU A 196 -7.92 8.77 16.60
CA GLU A 196 -6.56 8.28 16.79
C GLU A 196 -6.17 7.30 15.68
N TYR A 197 -4.87 6.98 15.61
CA TYR A 197 -4.38 5.97 14.68
C TYR A 197 -4.53 4.57 15.24
N GLU A 198 -5.07 3.66 14.45
CA GLU A 198 -5.10 2.22 14.72
C GLU A 198 -3.97 1.52 13.95
N GLU A 199 -3.23 0.64 14.61
CA GLU A 199 -2.21 -0.17 13.93
C GLU A 199 -2.84 -1.24 13.03
N VAL A 200 -2.31 -1.36 11.82
CA VAL A 200 -2.72 -2.36 10.85
C VAL A 200 -1.61 -3.40 10.69
N LYS A 201 -2.00 -4.68 10.67
CA LYS A 201 -1.04 -5.79 10.52
C LYS A 201 -0.30 -5.70 9.19
N ALA A 202 1.04 -5.58 9.24
CA ALA A 202 1.91 -5.54 8.06
C ALA A 202 2.27 -6.92 7.49
N THR A 203 2.07 -8.01 8.24
CA THR A 203 2.30 -9.37 7.74
C THR A 203 1.16 -9.83 6.86
N LEU A 204 1.45 -10.58 5.80
CA LEU A 204 0.43 -11.20 4.94
C LEU A 204 -0.39 -12.24 5.71
N ASP A 205 -1.66 -12.39 5.35
CA ASP A 205 -2.52 -13.38 5.97
C ASP A 205 -2.14 -14.78 5.45
N GLY A 206 -2.09 -15.77 6.35
CA GLY A 206 -1.57 -17.10 6.04
C GLY A 206 -0.05 -17.24 6.08
N ALA A 207 0.70 -16.13 6.21
CA ALA A 207 2.15 -16.20 6.41
C ALA A 207 2.50 -16.91 7.74
N PRO A 208 3.43 -17.87 7.74
CA PRO A 208 3.85 -18.60 8.94
C PRO A 208 4.62 -17.70 9.92
N GLU A 209 4.53 -18.02 11.21
CA GLU A 209 5.34 -17.37 12.24
C GLU A 209 6.80 -17.82 12.16
N ASP A 210 7.03 -19.14 12.05
CA ASP A 210 8.37 -19.73 11.87
C ASP A 210 8.75 -19.76 10.37
N ARG A 211 9.33 -18.65 9.94
CA ARG A 211 9.70 -18.40 8.53
C ARG A 211 10.77 -19.35 8.02
N GLU A 212 11.76 -19.66 8.85
CA GLU A 212 12.88 -20.52 8.47
C GLU A 212 12.41 -21.96 8.29
N LYS A 213 11.69 -22.49 9.28
CA LYS A 213 11.12 -23.84 9.21
C LYS A 213 10.17 -23.98 8.02
N TYR A 214 9.27 -23.01 7.82
CA TYR A 214 8.37 -23.05 6.67
C TYR A 214 9.12 -23.11 5.35
N TRP A 215 10.21 -22.34 5.21
CA TRP A 215 10.98 -22.35 3.96
C TRP A 215 11.69 -23.68 3.73
N ILE A 216 12.23 -24.30 4.78
CA ILE A 216 12.81 -25.64 4.73
C ILE A 216 11.75 -26.67 4.31
N ASP A 217 10.59 -26.64 4.95
CA ASP A 217 9.48 -27.56 4.68
C ASP A 217 8.94 -27.37 3.25
N LEU A 218 8.80 -26.13 2.79
CA LEU A 218 8.36 -25.83 1.43
C LEU A 218 9.39 -26.30 0.39
N LYS A 219 10.69 -26.10 0.62
CA LYS A 219 11.72 -26.65 -0.27
C LYS A 219 11.62 -28.16 -0.41
N GLN A 220 11.34 -28.87 0.69
CA GLN A 220 11.14 -30.32 0.63
C GLN A 220 9.89 -30.66 -0.18
N LYS A 221 8.76 -29.98 0.07
CA LYS A 221 7.53 -30.16 -0.72
C LYS A 221 7.73 -29.91 -2.21
N LEU A 222 8.52 -28.90 -2.59
CA LEU A 222 8.82 -28.60 -3.99
C LEU A 222 9.68 -29.70 -4.64
N LYS A 223 10.67 -30.24 -3.92
CA LYS A 223 11.45 -31.40 -4.38
C LYS A 223 10.56 -32.64 -4.55
N ASP A 224 9.67 -32.89 -3.59
CA ASP A 224 8.76 -34.03 -3.67
C ASP A 224 7.77 -33.89 -4.84
N ALA A 225 7.34 -32.66 -5.16
CA ALA A 225 6.38 -32.37 -6.22
C ALA A 225 6.97 -32.44 -7.63
N PHE A 226 8.19 -31.92 -7.83
CA PHE A 226 8.84 -31.90 -9.16
C PHE A 226 9.83 -33.06 -9.38
N GLY A 227 10.30 -33.70 -8.31
CA GLY A 227 11.45 -34.60 -8.35
C GLY A 227 12.77 -33.84 -8.26
N ASP A 228 13.78 -34.48 -7.67
CA ASP A 228 15.07 -33.83 -7.37
C ASP A 228 15.76 -33.27 -8.62
N ASP A 229 15.81 -34.05 -9.71
CA ASP A 229 16.50 -33.65 -10.94
C ASP A 229 15.83 -32.43 -11.61
N GLU A 230 14.50 -32.43 -11.72
CA GLU A 230 13.76 -31.30 -12.31
C GLU A 230 13.85 -30.07 -11.42
N PHE A 231 13.73 -30.23 -10.09
CA PHE A 231 13.89 -29.13 -9.15
C PHE A 231 15.27 -28.48 -9.27
N GLN A 232 16.35 -29.28 -9.36
CA GLN A 232 17.70 -28.76 -9.56
C GLN A 232 17.85 -28.01 -10.89
N ASP A 233 17.31 -28.55 -11.98
CA ASP A 233 17.32 -27.88 -13.28
C ASP A 233 16.56 -26.54 -13.26
N MET A 234 15.43 -26.46 -12.56
CA MET A 234 14.63 -25.24 -12.42
C MET A 234 15.40 -24.14 -11.68
N ILE A 235 16.14 -24.47 -10.62
CA ILE A 235 16.87 -23.46 -9.82
C ILE A 235 18.26 -23.11 -10.39
N THR A 236 18.85 -23.97 -11.23
CA THR A 236 20.18 -23.72 -11.81
C THR A 236 20.07 -22.71 -12.95
N LYS A 237 20.84 -21.60 -12.91
CA LYS A 237 20.88 -20.67 -14.05
C LYS A 237 21.44 -21.38 -15.28
N PRO A 238 20.80 -21.25 -16.47
CA PRO A 238 21.38 -21.77 -17.70
C PRO A 238 22.73 -21.08 -17.90
N SER A 239 23.76 -21.87 -18.17
CA SER A 239 25.07 -21.36 -18.59
C SER A 239 24.87 -20.51 -19.84
N SER A 240 25.11 -19.20 -19.71
CA SER A 240 25.10 -18.22 -20.79
C SER A 240 26.26 -18.44 -21.75
#